data_AF-A0A9Q3ISF1-F1
#
_entry.id   AF-A0A9Q3ISF1-F1
#
_cell.length_a   1.000
_cell.length_b   1.000
_cell.length_c   1.000
_cell.angle_alpha   90.00
_cell.angle_beta   90.00
_cell.angle_gamma   90.00
#
_symmetry.space_group_name_H-M   'P 1'
#
loop_
_entity.id
_entity.type
_entity.pdbx_description
1 polymer ?
#
loop_
_entity_poly.entity_id
_entity_poly.type
_entity_poly.pdbx_seq_one_letter_code
_entity_poly.pdbx_strand_id
1 'polypeptide(L)'
;MTEERVKAYEELKNSPFLLIPDWKLPFKLYIDACGEGLGAALHQTQIINDKPVEGPICLISRQIKQKEARYGASQMECLCLVWALEKLHYHLDGTVFDVITYCNAVNSFLNMKNTHKNMLRWQIAIQEYRGNMTIVHKFGNIHKHLDGLSRWALANTPENPAWVPQEEHHIEGICVTNIGKEFLNQVVESYKMDKNCHILCQILMTDCKDPSLSSKLDEI
;
A
#
# COMPACT_ATOMS: atom_id res chain seq x y z
N MET A 1 5.56 -18.40 -36.36
CA MET A 1 6.04 -17.09 -35.88
C MET A 1 6.52 -16.33 -37.11
N THR A 2 5.99 -15.15 -37.42
CA THR A 2 6.37 -14.42 -38.65
C THR A 2 7.72 -13.73 -38.46
N GLU A 3 8.48 -13.55 -39.53
CA GLU A 3 9.80 -12.87 -39.50
C GLU A 3 9.70 -11.47 -38.87
N GLU A 4 8.62 -10.74 -39.16
CA GLU A 4 8.34 -9.44 -38.54
C GLU A 4 8.24 -9.50 -37.01
N ARG A 5 7.64 -10.57 -36.46
CA ARG A 5 7.51 -10.75 -35.00
C ARG A 5 8.84 -11.12 -34.36
N VAL A 6 9.67 -11.89 -35.06
CA VAL A 6 11.04 -12.22 -34.62
C VAL A 6 11.87 -10.95 -34.57
N LYS A 7 11.83 -10.14 -35.64
CA LYS A 7 12.56 -8.88 -35.72
C LYS A 7 12.13 -7.89 -34.63
N ALA A 8 10.83 -7.72 -34.43
CA ALA A 8 10.30 -6.86 -33.36
C ALA A 8 10.72 -7.34 -31.96
N TYR A 9 10.80 -8.67 -31.74
CA TYR A 9 11.27 -9.23 -30.48
C TYR A 9 12.76 -8.95 -30.24
N GLU A 10 13.60 -9.11 -31.26
CA GLU A 10 15.03 -8.80 -31.15
C GLU A 10 15.29 -7.29 -30.95
N GLU A 11 14.50 -6.42 -31.56
CA GLU A 11 14.55 -4.98 -31.31
C GLU A 11 14.13 -4.64 -29.87
N LEU A 12 13.07 -5.27 -29.36
CA LEU A 12 12.62 -5.08 -27.97
C LEU A 12 13.69 -5.51 -26.96
N LYS A 13 14.36 -6.63 -27.22
CA LYS A 13 15.37 -7.22 -26.33
C LYS A 13 16.60 -6.32 -26.14
N ASN A 14 16.94 -5.51 -27.14
CA ASN A 14 18.14 -4.68 -27.14
C ASN A 14 17.87 -3.20 -26.83
N SER A 15 16.62 -2.81 -26.57
CA SER A 15 16.26 -1.42 -26.26
C SER A 15 16.62 -1.07 -24.80
N PRO A 16 17.33 0.04 -24.52
CA PRO A 16 17.59 0.49 -23.15
C PRO A 16 16.27 0.94 -22.52
N PHE A 17 15.70 0.06 -21.71
CA PHE A 17 14.28 0.13 -21.35
C PHE A 17 13.99 1.11 -20.21
N LEU A 18 14.95 1.38 -19.32
CA LEU A 18 14.71 2.09 -18.06
C LEU A 18 15.43 3.45 -18.00
N LEU A 19 14.72 4.47 -17.51
CA LEU A 19 15.27 5.76 -17.15
C LEU A 19 15.91 5.72 -15.75
N ILE A 20 16.91 6.57 -15.52
CA ILE A 20 17.50 6.77 -14.18
C ILE A 20 16.58 7.74 -13.42
N PRO A 21 16.15 7.43 -12.18
CA PRO A 21 15.24 8.31 -11.44
C PRO A 21 15.87 9.65 -11.08
N ASP A 22 15.11 10.73 -11.31
CA ASP A 22 15.41 12.07 -10.82
C ASP A 22 14.46 12.41 -9.66
N TRP A 23 14.99 12.41 -8.43
CA TRP A 23 14.22 12.64 -7.21
C TRP A 23 13.57 14.03 -7.09
N LYS A 24 13.91 14.97 -7.99
CA LYS A 24 13.29 16.30 -8.03
C LYS A 24 12.01 16.35 -8.86
N LEU A 25 11.76 15.33 -9.67
CA LEU A 25 10.62 15.26 -10.58
C LEU A 25 9.55 14.30 -10.04
N PRO A 26 8.26 14.60 -10.26
CA PRO A 26 7.20 13.74 -9.78
C PRO A 26 7.19 12.39 -10.50
N PHE A 27 6.82 11.33 -9.79
CA PHE A 27 6.64 10.01 -10.37
C PHE A 27 5.21 9.80 -10.90
N LYS A 28 5.06 8.82 -11.80
CA LYS A 28 3.78 8.31 -12.26
C LYS A 28 3.74 6.81 -12.01
N LEU A 29 2.93 6.37 -11.05
CA LEU A 29 2.71 4.97 -10.76
C LEU A 29 1.50 4.49 -11.57
N TYR A 30 1.73 3.69 -12.59
CA TYR A 30 0.65 2.99 -13.25
C TYR A 30 0.39 1.64 -12.59
N ILE A 31 -0.88 1.30 -12.40
CA ILE A 31 -1.30 0.01 -11.85
C ILE A 31 -2.34 -0.67 -12.75
N ASP A 32 -2.31 -2.00 -12.74
CA ASP A 32 -3.28 -2.85 -13.44
C ASP A 32 -3.37 -4.22 -12.75
N ALA A 33 -4.59 -4.72 -12.56
CA ALA A 33 -4.86 -5.98 -11.90
C ALA A 33 -5.86 -6.81 -12.70
N CYS A 34 -5.56 -8.10 -12.85
CA CYS A 34 -6.49 -9.04 -13.47
C CYS A 34 -6.53 -10.37 -12.70
N GLY A 35 -7.34 -11.32 -13.20
CA GLY A 35 -7.47 -12.64 -12.59
C GLY A 35 -6.21 -13.50 -12.66
N GLU A 36 -5.19 -13.10 -13.40
CA GLU A 36 -3.90 -13.81 -13.49
C GLU A 36 -2.85 -13.20 -12.54
N GLY A 37 -2.84 -11.87 -12.41
CA GLY A 37 -1.74 -11.18 -11.76
C GLY A 37 -1.97 -9.69 -11.52
N LEU A 38 -1.06 -9.14 -10.73
CA LEU A 38 -0.93 -7.71 -10.46
C LEU A 38 0.28 -7.19 -11.22
N GLY A 39 0.15 -6.00 -11.81
CA GLY A 39 1.20 -5.31 -12.54
C GLY A 39 1.28 -3.84 -12.12
N ALA A 40 2.49 -3.34 -11.95
CA ALA A 40 2.72 -1.92 -11.74
C ALA A 40 3.96 -1.44 -12.50
N ALA A 41 3.89 -0.21 -12.99
CA ALA A 41 4.97 0.45 -13.70
C ALA A 41 5.20 1.83 -13.11
N LEU A 42 6.38 2.05 -12.54
CA LEU A 42 6.82 3.35 -12.07
C LEU A 42 7.47 4.08 -13.22
N HIS A 43 6.93 5.22 -13.60
CA HIS A 43 7.38 6.04 -14.71
C HIS A 43 7.80 7.43 -14.22
N GLN A 44 8.58 8.11 -15.04
CA GLN A 44 8.90 9.52 -14.84
C GLN A 44 8.98 10.25 -16.18
N THR A 45 8.56 11.51 -16.21
CA THR A 45 8.74 12.39 -17.37
C THR A 45 10.01 13.23 -17.16
N GLN A 46 10.99 13.08 -18.04
CA GLN A 46 12.29 13.78 -17.99
C GLN A 46 12.56 14.51 -19.30
N ILE A 47 13.42 15.53 -19.28
CA ILE A 47 13.89 16.19 -20.50
C ILE A 47 15.12 15.44 -21.02
N ILE A 48 14.99 14.81 -22.18
CA ILE A 48 16.07 14.11 -22.87
C ILE A 48 16.18 14.70 -24.27
N ASN A 49 17.36 15.21 -24.64
CA ASN A 49 17.60 15.89 -25.92
C ASN A 49 16.57 17.02 -26.16
N ASP A 50 16.38 17.88 -25.16
CA ASP A 50 15.45 19.02 -25.16
C ASP A 50 13.96 18.67 -25.39
N LYS A 51 13.59 17.39 -25.22
CA LYS A 51 12.22 16.92 -25.37
C LYS A 51 11.73 16.21 -24.10
N PRO A 52 10.47 16.41 -23.70
CA PRO A 52 9.87 15.63 -22.64
C PRO A 52 9.68 14.18 -23.11
N VAL A 53 10.30 13.25 -22.39
CA VAL A 53 10.19 11.81 -22.59
C VAL A 53 9.66 11.19 -21.30
N GLU A 54 8.54 10.49 -21.39
CA GLU A 54 8.07 9.63 -20.30
C GLU A 54 8.62 8.23 -20.53
N GLY A 55 9.28 7.67 -19.52
CA GLY A 55 9.81 6.31 -19.57
C GLY A 55 9.72 5.61 -18.23
N PRO A 56 9.81 4.27 -18.22
CA PRO A 56 9.74 3.49 -17.01
C PRO A 56 11.05 3.58 -16.22
N ILE A 57 10.93 3.67 -14.91
CA ILE A 57 12.00 3.58 -13.91
C ILE A 57 12.08 2.15 -13.37
N CYS A 58 10.91 1.57 -13.07
CA CYS A 58 10.80 0.24 -12.51
C CYS A 58 9.48 -0.41 -12.99
N LEU A 59 9.53 -1.72 -13.25
CA LEU A 59 8.39 -2.53 -13.64
C LEU A 59 8.32 -3.72 -12.69
N ILE A 60 7.17 -3.95 -12.08
CA ILE A 60 6.96 -5.06 -11.16
C ILE A 60 5.68 -5.80 -11.52
N SER A 61 5.71 -7.12 -11.40
CA SER A 61 4.53 -7.97 -11.53
C SER A 61 4.60 -9.19 -10.62
N ARG A 62 3.44 -9.69 -10.22
CA ARG A 62 3.33 -10.99 -9.55
C ARG A 62 1.99 -11.66 -9.85
N GLN A 63 2.00 -12.97 -9.91
CA GLN A 63 0.77 -13.75 -9.93
C GLN A 63 -0.03 -13.54 -8.65
N ILE A 64 -1.36 -13.57 -8.80
CA ILE A 64 -2.24 -13.49 -7.64
C ILE A 64 -2.16 -14.77 -6.81
N LYS A 65 -2.37 -14.63 -5.51
CA LYS A 65 -2.50 -15.77 -4.59
C LYS A 65 -3.90 -16.38 -4.69
N GLN A 66 -4.02 -17.64 -4.29
CA GLN A 66 -5.30 -18.35 -4.25
C GLN A 66 -6.37 -17.61 -3.41
N LYS A 67 -5.97 -16.90 -2.35
CA LYS A 67 -6.89 -16.08 -1.53
C LYS A 67 -7.35 -14.80 -2.25
N GLU A 68 -6.46 -14.21 -3.05
CA GLU A 68 -6.68 -12.98 -3.80
C GLU A 68 -7.58 -13.22 -5.02
N ALA A 69 -7.57 -14.45 -5.57
CA ALA A 69 -8.45 -14.87 -6.67
C ALA A 69 -9.96 -14.77 -6.36
N ARG A 70 -10.33 -14.60 -5.09
CA ARG A 70 -11.72 -14.40 -4.66
C ARG A 70 -12.16 -12.93 -4.68
N TYR A 71 -11.25 -12.00 -4.92
CA TYR A 71 -11.54 -10.58 -4.94
C TYR A 71 -12.21 -10.17 -6.24
N GLY A 72 -13.19 -9.25 -6.14
CA GLY A 72 -13.77 -8.62 -7.32
C GLY A 72 -12.76 -7.70 -8.02
N ALA A 73 -13.02 -7.33 -9.27
CA ALA A 73 -12.11 -6.50 -10.08
C ALA A 73 -11.66 -5.21 -9.36
N SER A 74 -12.60 -4.47 -8.76
CA SER A 74 -12.27 -3.25 -8.00
C SER A 74 -11.41 -3.51 -6.76
N GLN A 75 -11.60 -4.66 -6.09
CA GLN A 75 -10.79 -5.04 -4.94
C GLN A 75 -9.39 -5.47 -5.36
N MET A 76 -9.24 -6.14 -6.51
CA MET A 76 -7.95 -6.50 -7.09
C MET A 76 -7.14 -5.25 -7.48
N GLU A 77 -7.80 -4.25 -8.05
CA GLU A 77 -7.18 -2.95 -8.34
C GLU A 77 -6.70 -2.23 -7.06
N CYS A 78 -7.52 -2.21 -6.01
CA CYS A 78 -7.11 -1.64 -4.72
C CYS A 78 -5.95 -2.44 -4.10
N LEU A 79 -5.98 -3.77 -4.19
CA LEU A 79 -4.88 -4.63 -3.76
C LEU A 79 -3.60 -4.32 -4.53
N CYS A 80 -3.69 -4.11 -5.85
CA CYS A 80 -2.56 -3.76 -6.69
C CYS A 80 -1.94 -2.43 -6.28
N LEU A 81 -2.77 -1.41 -5.98
CA LEU A 81 -2.29 -0.14 -5.43
C LEU A 81 -1.47 -0.37 -4.15
N VAL A 82 -2.05 -1.07 -3.17
CA VAL A 82 -1.42 -1.28 -1.85
C VAL A 82 -0.11 -2.03 -2.00
N TRP A 83 -0.10 -3.11 -2.78
CA TRP A 83 1.10 -3.91 -3.05
C TRP A 83 2.17 -3.10 -3.79
N ALA A 84 1.79 -2.31 -4.80
CA ALA A 84 2.74 -1.50 -5.55
C ALA A 84 3.38 -0.42 -4.68
N LEU A 85 2.59 0.24 -3.83
CA LEU A 85 3.09 1.22 -2.86
C LEU A 85 4.09 0.59 -1.89
N GLU A 86 3.77 -0.58 -1.33
CA GLU A 86 4.67 -1.31 -0.42
C GLU A 86 5.99 -1.70 -1.11
N LYS A 87 5.92 -2.23 -2.34
CA LYS A 87 7.11 -2.67 -3.09
C LYS A 87 7.97 -1.53 -3.61
N LEU A 88 7.36 -0.38 -3.90
CA LEU A 88 8.03 0.80 -4.43
C LEU A 88 8.21 1.88 -3.36
N HIS A 89 8.06 1.55 -2.08
CA HIS A 89 8.16 2.48 -0.96
C HIS A 89 9.43 3.35 -1.04
N TYR A 90 10.58 2.73 -1.32
CA TYR A 90 11.86 3.46 -1.46
C TYR A 90 11.86 4.54 -2.55
N HIS A 91 11.02 4.40 -3.59
CA HIS A 91 10.90 5.40 -4.64
C HIS A 91 9.84 6.47 -4.34
N LEU A 92 8.78 6.08 -3.65
CA LEU A 92 7.57 6.89 -3.51
C LEU A 92 7.53 7.67 -2.20
N ASP A 93 8.17 7.17 -1.15
CA ASP A 93 8.20 7.83 0.16
C ASP A 93 8.80 9.24 0.06
N GLY A 94 8.11 10.20 0.66
CA GLY A 94 8.47 11.62 0.63
C GLY A 94 8.38 12.31 -0.75
N THR A 95 7.99 11.62 -1.82
CA THR A 95 7.88 12.18 -3.18
C THR A 95 6.44 12.50 -3.55
N VAL A 96 6.26 13.37 -4.55
CA VAL A 96 4.95 13.65 -5.16
C VAL A 96 4.76 12.74 -6.36
N PHE A 97 3.60 12.08 -6.45
CA PHE A 97 3.33 11.17 -7.55
C PHE A 97 1.85 11.01 -7.86
N ASP A 98 1.59 10.65 -9.12
CA ASP A 98 0.26 10.32 -9.60
C ASP A 98 0.11 8.81 -9.69
N VAL A 99 -1.01 8.27 -9.21
CA VAL A 99 -1.40 6.88 -9.47
C VAL A 99 -2.40 6.85 -10.61
N ILE A 100 -2.03 6.18 -11.70
CA ILE A 100 -2.88 6.01 -12.88
C ILE A 100 -3.49 4.62 -12.89
N THR A 101 -4.82 4.56 -12.90
CA THR A 101 -5.62 3.32 -12.91
C THR A 101 -6.77 3.44 -13.90
N TYR A 102 -7.24 2.30 -14.42
CA TYR A 102 -8.45 2.21 -15.22
C TYR A 102 -9.73 2.03 -14.38
N CYS A 103 -9.61 1.92 -13.05
CA CYS A 103 -10.72 1.67 -12.15
C CYS A 103 -11.04 2.87 -11.26
N ASN A 104 -12.21 3.48 -11.48
CA ASN A 104 -12.66 4.63 -10.69
C ASN A 104 -12.90 4.30 -9.20
N ALA A 105 -13.09 3.02 -8.86
CA ALA A 105 -13.29 2.61 -7.46
C ALA A 105 -12.06 2.92 -6.59
N VAL A 106 -10.86 2.92 -7.18
CA VAL A 106 -9.61 3.26 -6.47
C VAL A 106 -9.60 4.74 -6.06
N ASN A 107 -10.21 5.62 -6.86
CA ASN A 107 -10.29 7.05 -6.53
C ASN A 107 -11.15 7.29 -5.27
N SER A 108 -12.25 6.55 -5.15
CA SER A 108 -13.12 6.60 -3.97
C SER A 108 -12.55 5.81 -2.78
N PHE A 109 -11.57 4.92 -3.01
CA PHE A 109 -11.07 3.96 -2.03
C PHE A 109 -10.64 4.62 -0.71
N LEU A 110 -9.98 5.79 -0.75
CA LEU A 110 -9.51 6.50 0.44
C LEU A 110 -10.62 7.11 1.30
N ASN A 111 -11.77 7.41 0.70
CA ASN A 111 -12.86 8.14 1.35
C ASN A 111 -14.10 7.26 1.65
N MET A 112 -14.11 6.03 1.14
CA MET A 112 -15.21 5.10 1.34
C MET A 112 -15.25 4.54 2.77
N LYS A 113 -16.45 4.47 3.35
CA LYS A 113 -16.69 3.69 4.57
C LYS A 113 -16.67 2.20 4.21
N ASN A 114 -15.58 1.53 4.56
CA ASN A 114 -15.40 0.11 4.25
C ASN A 114 -15.90 -0.79 5.37
N THR A 115 -16.84 -1.67 5.04
CA THR A 115 -17.31 -2.74 5.94
C THR A 115 -16.38 -3.96 5.93
N HIS A 116 -15.59 -4.13 4.87
CA HIS A 116 -14.64 -5.23 4.73
C HIS A 116 -13.32 -4.94 5.46
N LYS A 117 -12.92 -5.86 6.35
CA LYS A 117 -11.69 -5.76 7.16
C LYS A 117 -10.42 -5.55 6.32
N ASN A 118 -10.29 -6.25 5.18
CA ASN A 118 -9.12 -6.12 4.32
C ASN A 118 -9.00 -4.72 3.70
N MET A 119 -10.11 -4.19 3.19
CA MET A 119 -10.14 -2.85 2.61
C MET A 119 -9.83 -1.77 3.65
N LEU A 120 -10.30 -1.93 4.89
CA LEU A 120 -9.94 -1.02 5.98
C LEU A 120 -8.43 -1.08 6.31
N ARG A 121 -7.85 -2.28 6.39
CA ARG A 121 -6.40 -2.45 6.63
C ARG A 121 -5.58 -1.78 5.53
N TRP A 122 -5.98 -1.97 4.28
CA TRP A 122 -5.35 -1.35 3.11
C TRP A 122 -5.48 0.17 3.13
N GLN A 123 -6.66 0.72 3.48
CA GLN A 123 -6.83 2.17 3.63
C GLN A 123 -5.89 2.77 4.66
N ILE A 124 -5.68 2.08 5.78
CA ILE A 124 -4.75 2.50 6.84
C ILE A 124 -3.31 2.48 6.30
N ALA A 125 -2.91 1.40 5.62
CA ALA A 125 -1.57 1.25 5.07
C ALA A 125 -1.20 2.37 4.08
N ILE A 126 -2.14 2.81 3.25
CA ILE A 126 -1.88 3.85 2.25
C ILE A 126 -1.99 5.29 2.78
N GLN A 127 -2.33 5.48 4.07
CA GLN A 127 -2.47 6.84 4.62
C GLN A 127 -1.16 7.62 4.57
N GLU A 128 -0.01 6.96 4.66
CA GLU A 128 1.31 7.60 4.62
C GLU A 128 1.52 8.39 3.32
N TYR A 129 1.00 7.91 2.18
CA TYR A 129 1.14 8.57 0.88
C TYR A 129 0.07 9.62 0.60
N ARG A 130 -1.00 9.70 1.40
CA ARG A 130 -2.20 10.47 1.07
C ARG A 130 -1.93 11.96 0.80
N GLY A 131 -0.93 12.54 1.45
CA GLY A 131 -0.55 13.94 1.25
C GLY A 131 0.11 14.24 -0.10
N ASN A 132 0.81 13.25 -0.67
CA ASN A 132 1.65 13.44 -1.86
C ASN A 132 1.19 12.61 -3.08
N MET A 133 0.19 11.75 -2.89
CA MET A 133 -0.38 10.85 -3.90
C MET A 133 -1.67 11.43 -4.47
N THR A 134 -1.74 11.56 -5.80
CA THR A 134 -2.98 11.89 -6.52
C THR A 134 -3.45 10.70 -7.35
N ILE A 135 -4.68 10.22 -7.11
CA ILE A 135 -5.23 9.11 -7.90
C ILE A 135 -5.95 9.68 -9.12
N VAL A 136 -5.49 9.30 -10.31
CA VAL A 136 -6.02 9.74 -11.59
C VAL A 136 -6.61 8.54 -12.33
N HIS A 137 -7.92 8.59 -12.52
CA HIS A 137 -8.61 7.61 -13.35
C HIS A 137 -8.45 7.95 -14.83
N LYS A 138 -7.94 7.01 -15.64
CA LYS A 138 -7.83 7.16 -17.10
C LYS A 138 -8.47 5.98 -17.81
N PHE A 139 -9.44 6.29 -18.67
CA PHE A 139 -10.05 5.31 -19.56
C PHE A 139 -9.25 5.13 -20.86
N GLY A 140 -9.26 3.92 -21.41
CA GLY A 140 -8.82 3.63 -22.78
C GLY A 140 -7.47 2.91 -22.92
N ASN A 141 -6.91 2.93 -24.13
CA ASN A 141 -5.71 2.18 -24.55
C ASN A 141 -4.37 2.61 -23.91
N ILE A 142 -4.40 3.41 -22.85
CA ILE A 142 -3.21 3.96 -22.19
C ILE A 142 -2.45 2.86 -21.41
N HIS A 143 -3.16 1.82 -20.98
CA HIS A 143 -2.63 0.76 -20.12
C HIS A 143 -2.03 -0.45 -20.86
N LYS A 144 -1.86 -0.39 -22.19
CA LYS A 144 -1.34 -1.54 -22.98
C LYS A 144 0.01 -2.07 -22.50
N HIS A 145 0.86 -1.19 -21.96
CA HIS A 145 2.16 -1.59 -21.41
C HIS A 145 2.03 -2.33 -20.06
N LEU A 146 0.94 -2.12 -19.31
CA LEU A 146 0.64 -2.80 -18.05
C LEU A 146 -0.17 -4.08 -18.23
N ASP A 147 -1.04 -4.14 -19.24
CA ASP A 147 -1.78 -5.37 -19.59
C ASP A 147 -0.82 -6.56 -19.72
N GLY A 148 0.38 -6.30 -20.27
CA GLY A 148 1.46 -7.28 -20.34
C GLY A 148 1.88 -7.80 -18.95
N LEU A 149 2.09 -6.88 -18.01
CA LEU A 149 2.54 -7.17 -16.65
C LEU A 149 1.49 -7.89 -15.81
N SER A 150 0.21 -7.53 -15.94
CA SER A 150 -0.86 -8.14 -15.14
C SER A 150 -1.29 -9.50 -15.72
N ARG A 151 -1.37 -9.65 -17.04
CA ARG A 151 -1.87 -10.88 -17.72
C ARG A 151 -0.80 -11.96 -17.90
N TRP A 152 0.47 -11.58 -17.99
CA TRP A 152 1.61 -12.51 -17.99
C TRP A 152 2.52 -12.26 -16.80
N ALA A 153 1.92 -12.15 -15.63
CA ALA A 153 2.64 -11.84 -14.40
C ALA A 153 3.64 -12.94 -14.03
N LEU A 154 4.77 -12.52 -13.45
CA LEU A 154 5.79 -13.44 -12.96
C LEU A 154 5.27 -14.26 -11.79
N ALA A 155 5.77 -15.48 -11.65
CA ALA A 155 5.38 -16.36 -10.56
C ALA A 155 5.62 -15.69 -9.19
N ASN A 156 4.72 -15.93 -8.24
CA ASN A 156 4.89 -15.46 -6.88
C ASN A 156 5.80 -16.44 -6.10
N THR A 157 7.08 -16.44 -6.45
CA THR A 157 8.16 -17.20 -5.79
C THR A 157 9.27 -16.27 -5.28
N PRO A 158 10.11 -16.68 -4.30
CA PRO A 158 11.16 -15.83 -3.73
C PRO A 158 12.18 -15.26 -4.73
N GLU A 159 12.33 -15.88 -5.91
CA GLU A 159 13.18 -15.38 -7.00
C GLU A 159 12.63 -14.11 -7.64
N ASN A 160 11.32 -13.86 -7.52
CA ASN A 160 10.70 -12.63 -7.98
C ASN A 160 10.89 -11.53 -6.92
N PRO A 161 11.58 -10.40 -7.21
CA PRO A 161 11.75 -9.30 -6.26
C PRO A 161 10.43 -8.71 -5.75
N ALA A 162 9.36 -8.82 -6.55
CA ALA A 162 8.03 -8.34 -6.20
C ALA A 162 7.17 -9.37 -5.43
N TRP A 163 7.76 -10.51 -5.05
CA TRP A 163 7.12 -11.60 -4.32
C TRP A 163 6.53 -11.18 -2.99
N VAL A 164 5.43 -11.82 -2.63
CA VAL A 164 4.83 -11.71 -1.29
C VAL A 164 4.63 -13.11 -0.69
N PRO A 165 5.10 -13.37 0.55
CA PRO A 165 4.88 -14.63 1.26
C PRO A 165 3.41 -15.03 1.39
N GLN A 166 3.10 -16.33 1.40
CA GLN A 166 1.72 -16.82 1.39
C GLN A 166 0.93 -16.56 2.69
N GLU A 167 1.59 -16.33 3.83
CA GLU A 167 1.17 -15.54 5.01
C GLU A 167 1.93 -16.00 6.27
N GLU A 168 2.41 -15.05 7.07
CA GLU A 168 1.87 -14.85 8.42
C GLU A 168 1.36 -13.42 8.47
N HIS A 169 0.13 -13.22 8.93
CA HIS A 169 -0.40 -11.88 9.10
C HIS A 169 0.38 -11.13 10.18
N HIS A 170 1.25 -10.20 9.78
CA HIS A 170 1.67 -9.12 10.67
C HIS A 170 1.47 -7.79 9.95
N ILE A 171 0.22 -7.33 9.90
CA ILE A 171 0.05 -5.88 10.01
C ILE A 171 0.01 -5.67 11.52
N GLU A 172 1.08 -5.06 12.06
CA GLU A 172 1.16 -4.45 13.39
C GLU A 172 0.23 -3.21 13.51
N GLY A 173 -0.98 -3.33 12.98
CA GLY A 173 -2.04 -2.36 13.16
C GLY A 173 -2.58 -2.57 14.56
N ILE A 174 -2.10 -1.72 15.49
CA ILE A 174 -1.98 -1.98 16.93
C ILE A 174 -1.07 -3.19 17.10
N CYS A 175 0.21 -2.93 17.35
CA CYS A 175 1.07 -3.92 17.97
C CYS A 175 0.35 -4.36 19.26
N VAL A 176 -0.30 -5.52 19.24
CA VAL A 176 -0.57 -6.24 20.48
C VAL A 176 0.78 -6.80 20.85
N THR A 177 1.65 -5.91 21.31
CA THR A 177 2.86 -6.26 22.01
C THR A 177 2.43 -7.29 23.04
N ASN A 178 3.09 -8.45 23.06
CA ASN A 178 3.08 -9.35 24.21
C ASN A 178 3.82 -8.65 25.34
N ILE A 179 3.28 -7.52 25.78
CA ILE A 179 3.65 -6.83 27.00
C ILE A 179 3.42 -7.88 28.06
N GLY A 180 4.51 -8.44 28.58
CA GLY A 180 4.45 -9.36 29.69
C GLY A 180 3.68 -8.67 30.82
N LYS A 181 2.95 -9.45 31.62
CA LYS A 181 2.23 -8.91 32.80
C LYS A 181 3.11 -8.01 33.66
N GLU A 182 4.42 -8.25 33.66
CA GLU A 182 5.45 -7.43 34.31
C GLU A 182 5.44 -5.95 33.89
N PHE A 183 5.39 -5.64 32.59
CA PHE A 183 5.35 -4.23 32.16
C PHE A 183 3.99 -3.60 32.44
N LEU A 184 2.89 -4.35 32.29
CA LEU A 184 1.58 -3.87 32.70
C LEU A 184 1.57 -3.51 34.20
N ASN A 185 2.18 -4.35 35.04
CA ASN A 185 2.32 -4.09 36.47
C ASN A 185 3.17 -2.84 36.74
N GLN A 186 4.27 -2.64 36.02
CA GLN A 186 5.09 -1.42 36.14
C GLN A 186 4.33 -0.15 35.75
N VAL A 187 3.54 -0.20 34.67
CA VAL A 187 2.67 0.90 34.25
C VAL A 187 1.63 1.19 35.34
N VAL A 188 0.97 0.16 35.87
CA VAL A 188 -0.01 0.29 36.96
C VAL A 188 0.62 0.87 38.23
N GLU A 189 1.80 0.40 38.63
CA GLU A 189 2.55 0.95 39.78
C GLU A 189 2.95 2.41 39.56
N SER A 190 3.36 2.77 38.34
CA SER A 190 3.71 4.16 38.00
C SER A 190 2.52 5.10 38.17
N TYR A 191 1.31 4.66 37.81
CA TYR A 191 0.08 5.43 38.01
C TYR A 191 -0.32 5.53 39.49
N LYS A 192 -0.03 4.52 40.32
CA LYS A 192 -0.23 4.58 41.78
C LYS A 192 0.67 5.62 42.45
N MET A 193 1.87 5.83 41.91
CA MET A 193 2.87 6.78 42.40
C MET A 193 2.68 8.20 41.82
N ASP A 194 1.96 8.36 40.71
CA ASP A 194 1.74 9.68 40.09
C ASP A 194 0.70 10.50 40.87
N LYS A 195 1.14 11.67 41.33
CA LYS A 195 0.35 12.66 42.06
C LYS A 195 -0.86 13.14 41.26
N ASN A 196 -0.73 13.27 39.94
CA ASN A 196 -1.82 13.73 39.07
C ASN A 196 -2.92 12.69 38.94
N CYS A 197 -2.56 11.41 38.84
CA CYS A 197 -3.53 10.31 38.84
C CYS A 197 -4.28 10.23 40.17
N HIS A 198 -3.59 10.42 41.29
CA HIS A 198 -4.24 10.47 42.60
C HIS A 198 -5.29 11.59 42.71
N ILE A 199 -4.97 12.78 42.20
CA ILE A 199 -5.89 13.92 42.17
C ILE A 199 -7.10 13.61 41.28
N LEU A 200 -6.88 13.03 40.09
CA LEU A 200 -7.96 12.63 39.19
C LEU A 200 -8.88 11.57 39.82
N CYS A 201 -8.32 10.56 40.48
CA CYS A 201 -9.09 9.56 41.21
C CYS A 201 -9.91 10.19 42.35
N GLN A 202 -9.33 11.13 43.10
CA GLN A 202 -10.06 11.85 44.16
C GLN A 202 -11.22 12.66 43.60
N ILE A 203 -11.02 13.40 42.51
CA ILE A 203 -12.06 14.18 41.83
C ILE A 203 -13.18 13.25 41.34
N LEU A 204 -12.82 12.13 40.71
CA LEU A 204 -13.79 11.14 40.26
C LEU A 204 -14.56 10.53 41.44
N MET A 205 -13.93 10.27 42.58
CA MET A 205 -14.61 9.74 43.76
C MET A 205 -15.52 10.75 44.47
N THR A 206 -15.22 12.05 44.39
CA THR A 206 -16.00 13.10 45.07
C THR A 206 -17.17 13.62 44.23
N ASP A 207 -17.05 13.69 42.90
CA ASP A 207 -18.03 14.33 42.03
C ASP A 207 -18.74 13.39 41.02
N CYS A 208 -18.39 12.09 40.92
CA CYS A 208 -19.12 11.18 40.02
C CYS A 208 -20.48 10.75 40.60
N LYS A 209 -21.54 10.96 39.81
CA LYS A 209 -22.90 10.48 40.07
C LYS A 209 -23.11 8.97 39.82
N ASP A 210 -22.12 8.27 39.28
CA ASP A 210 -22.21 6.84 38.93
C ASP A 210 -21.30 5.99 39.85
N PRO A 211 -21.88 5.26 40.82
CA PRO A 211 -21.13 4.45 41.79
C PRO A 211 -20.40 3.24 41.17
N SER A 212 -20.74 2.88 39.92
CA SER A 212 -20.17 1.71 39.25
C SER A 212 -18.76 1.94 38.70
N LEU A 213 -18.35 3.20 38.54
CA LEU A 213 -16.98 3.56 38.13
C LEU A 213 -16.02 3.66 39.31
N SER A 214 -16.47 4.07 40.49
CA SER A 214 -15.59 4.16 41.67
C SER A 214 -15.16 2.78 42.15
N SER A 215 -16.06 1.80 42.14
CA SER A 215 -15.78 0.42 42.57
C SER A 215 -14.79 -0.32 41.67
N LYS A 216 -14.65 0.08 40.39
CA LYS A 216 -13.71 -0.53 39.44
C LYS A 216 -12.30 0.05 39.52
N LEU A 217 -12.10 1.16 40.24
CA LEU A 217 -10.78 1.78 40.41
C LEU A 217 -9.94 1.04 41.47
N ASP A 218 -10.58 0.37 42.43
CA ASP A 218 -9.89 -0.42 43.47
C ASP A 218 -9.43 -1.81 42.99
N GLU A 219 -9.90 -2.26 41.81
CA GLU A 219 -9.54 -3.55 41.21
C GLU A 219 -8.31 -3.48 40.27
N ILE A 220 -7.64 -2.33 40.17
CA ILE A 220 -6.42 -2.09 39.35
C ILE A 220 -5.20 -1.93 40.26
#